data_AF-A0A1G7L1P5-F1
#
_entry.id   AF-A0A1G7L1P5-F1
#
_cell.length_a   1.000
_cell.length_b   1.000
_cell.length_c   1.000
_cell.angle_alpha   90.00
_cell.angle_beta   90.00
_cell.angle_gamma   90.00
#
_symmetry.space_group_name_H-M   'P 1'
#
loop_
_entity.id
_entity.type
_entity.pdbx_description
1 polymer ?
#
loop_
_entity_poly.entity_id
_entity_poly.type
_entity_poly.pdbx_seq_one_letter_code
_entity_poly.pdbx_strand_id
1 'polypeptide(L)' 'MGGLAPSMQHPYESRKTWPKFFESLPADTLSVFFFSPDTVRKYGWKQVQSKYLILKRKDIGLQNLEASDYLITFP' A
#
# COMPACT_ATOMS: atom_id res chain seq x y z
N MET A 1 -8.69 -27.31 -29.25
CA MET A 1 -8.74 -27.11 -27.78
C MET A 1 -7.71 -26.05 -27.42
N GLY A 2 -8.14 -24.83 -27.11
CA GLY A 2 -7.23 -23.74 -26.69
C GLY A 2 -7.12 -23.72 -25.17
N GLY A 3 -5.98 -24.11 -24.62
CA GLY A 3 -5.70 -24.00 -23.20
C GLY A 3 -5.52 -22.54 -22.81
N LEU A 4 -6.36 -22.04 -21.90
CA LEU A 4 -6.21 -20.72 -21.29
C LEU A 4 -4.92 -20.69 -20.47
N ALA A 5 -4.06 -19.71 -20.75
CA ALA A 5 -2.87 -19.44 -19.94
C ALA A 5 -3.29 -19.18 -18.48
N PRO A 6 -2.60 -19.77 -17.48
CA PRO A 6 -2.91 -19.52 -16.09
C PRO A 6 -2.69 -18.02 -15.80
N SER A 7 -3.71 -17.40 -15.21
CA SER A 7 -3.67 -16.02 -14.74
C SER A 7 -2.39 -15.76 -13.93
N MET A 8 -1.75 -14.63 -14.19
CA MET A 8 -0.65 -14.08 -13.38
C MET A 8 -1.14 -13.91 -11.94
N GLN A 9 -1.07 -14.98 -11.15
CA GLN A 9 -1.08 -14.87 -9.71
C GLN A 9 0.26 -14.24 -9.37
N HIS A 10 0.26 -12.93 -9.11
CA HIS A 10 1.38 -12.30 -8.43
C HIS A 10 1.61 -13.12 -7.17
N PRO A 11 2.74 -13.85 -7.04
CA PRO A 11 3.02 -14.55 -5.80
C PRO A 11 3.02 -13.45 -4.75
N TYR A 12 2.09 -13.51 -3.81
CA TYR A 12 2.18 -12.71 -2.60
C TYR A 12 3.63 -12.84 -2.14
N GLU A 13 4.31 -11.72 -1.96
CA GLU A 13 5.71 -11.60 -1.52
C GLU A 13 5.83 -12.10 -0.06
N SER A 14 5.27 -13.28 0.24
CA SER A 14 5.12 -13.91 1.55
C SER A 14 6.46 -14.35 2.15
N ARG A 15 7.55 -14.17 1.42
CA ARG A 15 8.93 -14.42 1.86
C ARG A 15 9.71 -13.14 2.19
N LYS A 16 9.18 -11.95 1.91
CA LYS A 16 9.84 -10.69 2.30
C LYS A 16 9.40 -10.30 3.71
N THR A 17 10.36 -10.26 4.62
CA THR A 17 10.16 -9.69 5.96
C THR A 17 10.09 -8.17 5.84
N TRP A 18 9.37 -7.51 6.76
CA TRP A 18 9.28 -6.05 6.78
C TRP A 18 10.64 -5.34 6.76
N PRO A 19 11.68 -5.78 7.49
CA PRO A 19 13.01 -5.21 7.36
C PRO A 19 13.56 -5.24 5.93
N LYS A 20 13.48 -6.40 5.24
CA LYS A 20 13.94 -6.52 3.84
C LYS A 20 13.13 -5.65 2.89
N PHE A 21 11.85 -5.44 3.18
CA PHE A 21 11.01 -4.54 2.41
C PHE A 21 11.49 -3.08 2.59
N PHE A 22 11.74 -2.64 3.83
CA PHE A 22 12.26 -1.31 4.11
C PHE A 22 13.68 -1.08 3.55
N GLU A 23 14.56 -2.08 3.58
CA GLU A 23 15.88 -2.02 2.91
C GLU A 23 15.78 -1.79 1.40
N SER A 24 14.68 -2.22 0.77
CA SER A 24 14.45 -2.01 -0.66
C SER A 24 13.77 -0.67 -0.98
N LEU A 25 13.31 0.06 0.03
CA LEU A 25 12.67 1.36 -0.17
C LEU A 25 13.74 2.44 -0.38
N PRO A 26 13.46 3.45 -1.22
CA PRO A 26 14.34 4.60 -1.38
C PRO A 26 14.37 5.51 -0.13
N ALA A 27 13.50 5.25 0.87
CA ALA A 27 13.40 6.01 2.10
C ALA A 27 13.03 5.08 3.28
N ASP A 28 13.50 5.40 4.48
CA ASP A 28 13.24 4.64 5.71
C ASP A 28 11.80 4.74 6.26
N THR A 29 10.87 5.28 5.48
CA THR A 29 9.48 5.52 5.90
C THR A 29 8.48 4.99 4.87
N LEU A 30 7.47 4.28 5.37
CA LEU A 30 6.32 3.81 4.60
C LEU A 30 5.21 4.86 4.65
N SER A 31 4.87 5.43 3.50
CA SER A 31 3.73 6.35 3.37
C SER A 31 2.44 5.57 3.11
N VAL A 32 1.51 5.62 4.07
CA VAL A 32 0.18 5.02 3.97
C VAL A 32 -0.85 6.11 3.68
N PHE A 33 -1.62 5.93 2.62
CA PHE A 33 -2.62 6.89 2.16
C PHE A 33 -4.02 6.32 2.35
N PHE A 34 -4.85 7.04 3.11
CA PHE A 34 -6.25 6.72 3.31
C PHE A 34 -7.09 7.60 2.40
N PHE A 35 -8.06 7.02 1.71
CA PHE A 35 -8.97 7.73 0.83
C PHE A 35 -10.36 7.09 0.89
N SER A 36 -11.40 7.87 0.63
CA SER A 36 -12.77 7.36 0.59
C SER A 36 -13.01 6.57 -0.70
N PRO A 37 -13.69 5.41 -0.65
CA PRO A 37 -14.05 4.65 -1.83
C PRO A 37 -14.96 5.44 -2.78
N ASP A 38 -15.83 6.30 -2.25
CA ASP A 38 -16.70 7.19 -3.03
C ASP A 38 -15.88 8.21 -3.83
N THR A 39 -14.79 8.71 -3.23
CA THR A 39 -13.90 9.67 -3.89
C THR A 39 -13.18 9.01 -5.07
N VAL A 40 -12.70 7.78 -4.91
CA VAL A 40 -12.10 7.01 -6.00
C VAL A 40 -13.12 6.67 -7.07
N ARG A 41 -14.34 6.28 -6.69
CA ARG A 41 -15.43 5.99 -7.64
C ARG A 41 -15.86 7.21 -8.44
N LYS A 42 -15.93 8.39 -7.79
CA LYS A 42 -16.41 9.63 -8.41
C LYS A 42 -15.40 10.25 -9.36
N TYR A 43 -14.12 10.26 -8.99
CA TYR A 43 -13.07 10.98 -9.72
C TYR A 43 -12.09 10.06 -10.47
N GLY A 44 -12.06 8.78 -10.13
CA GLY A 44 -11.08 7.82 -10.64
C GLY A 44 -9.71 7.96 -9.98
N TRP A 45 -8.93 6.87 -9.96
CA TRP A 45 -7.64 6.81 -9.28
C TRP A 45 -6.65 7.89 -9.74
N LYS A 46 -6.52 8.14 -11.05
CA LYS A 46 -5.60 9.15 -11.61
C LYS A 46 -5.87 10.55 -11.04
N GLN A 47 -7.14 10.92 -10.89
CA GLN A 47 -7.50 12.23 -10.37
C GLN A 47 -7.29 12.31 -8.85
N VAL A 48 -7.59 11.24 -8.12
CA VAL A 48 -7.31 11.15 -6.67
C VAL A 48 -5.82 11.29 -6.40
N GLN A 49 -4.98 10.60 -7.17
CA GLN A 49 -3.52 10.70 -7.06
C GLN A 49 -3.01 12.11 -7.43
N SER A 50 -3.46 12.66 -8.56
CA SER A 50 -2.98 13.96 -9.04
C SER A 50 -3.45 15.14 -8.19
N LYS A 51 -4.66 15.09 -7.64
CA LYS A 51 -5.24 16.15 -6.81
C LYS A 51 -5.07 15.91 -5.31
N TYR A 52 -4.38 14.83 -4.94
CA TYR A 52 -4.13 14.47 -3.54
C TYR A 52 -5.42 14.41 -2.70
N LEU A 53 -6.48 13.80 -3.27
CA LEU A 53 -7.80 13.68 -2.62
C LEU A 53 -7.80 12.54 -1.59
N ILE A 54 -6.88 12.63 -0.64
CA ILE A 54 -6.72 11.68 0.45
C ILE A 54 -7.37 12.24 1.72
N LEU A 55 -7.93 11.35 2.53
CA LEU A 55 -8.46 11.68 3.85
C LEU A 55 -7.33 11.90 4.83
N LYS A 56 -6.30 11.05 4.77
CA LYS A 56 -5.16 11.10 5.69
C LYS A 56 -3.94 10.46 5.06
N ARG A 57 -2.78 10.98 5.41
CA ARG A 57 -1.48 10.35 5.17
C ARG A 57 -0.84 10.03 6.51
N LYS A 58 -0.24 8.84 6.61
CA LYS A 58 0.58 8.45 7.76
C LYS A 58 1.90 7.91 7.25
N ASP A 59 2.98 8.57 7.59
CA ASP A 59 4.34 8.09 7.32
C ASP A 59 4.81 7.29 8.54
N ILE A 60 5.13 6.01 8.33
CA ILE A 60 5.45 5.05 9.39
C ILE A 60 6.85 4.48 9.12
N GLY A 61 7.78 4.70 10.03
CA GLY A 61 9.08 4.01 10.00
C GLY A 61 8.97 2.56 10.46
N LEU A 62 9.97 1.73 10.13
CA LEU A 62 10.01 0.32 10.51
C LEU A 62 9.81 0.11 12.02
N GLN A 63 10.50 0.88 12.86
CA GLN A 63 10.38 0.79 14.33
C GLN A 63 8.95 1.08 14.82
N ASN A 64 8.27 2.06 14.24
CA ASN A 64 6.89 2.38 14.60
C ASN A 64 5.92 1.28 14.14
N LEU A 65 6.21 0.66 13.00
CA LEU A 65 5.42 -0.46 12.49
C LEU A 65 5.57 -1.70 13.38
N GLU A 66 6.80 -2.01 13.80
CA GLU A 66 7.11 -3.09 14.75
C GLU A 66 6.47 -2.84 16.12
N ALA A 67 6.58 -1.61 16.64
CA ALA A 67 5.96 -1.22 17.91
C ALA A 67 4.42 -1.27 17.89
N SER A 68 3.82 -1.17 16.70
CA SER A 68 2.35 -1.27 16.52
C SER A 68 1.88 -2.70 16.23
N ASP A 69 2.75 -3.71 16.34
CA ASP A 69 2.47 -5.10 15.91
C ASP A 69 1.92 -5.16 14.47
N TYR A 70 2.50 -4.33 13.60
CA TYR A 70 2.11 -4.19 12.19
C TYR A 70 0.64 -3.74 11.98
N LEU A 71 -0.03 -3.24 13.02
CA LEU A 71 -1.39 -2.71 12.95
C LEU A 71 -1.36 -1.23 12.59
N ILE A 72 -2.03 -0.90 11.47
CA ILE A 72 -2.22 0.48 11.05
C ILE A 72 -3.68 0.84 11.30
N THR A 73 -3.92 1.57 12.38
CA THR A 73 -5.26 2.07 12.72
C THR A 73 -5.57 3.37 11.99
N PHE A 74 -6.78 3.42 11.42
CA PHE A 74 -7.42 4.63 10.94
C PHE A 74 -8.49 5.05 11.97
N PRO A 75 -8.44 6.29 12.50
CA PRO A 75 -9.45 6.79 13.42
C PRO A 75 -10.81 7.00 12.75
#